data_AF-A0A847GAG8-F1
#
_entry.id   AF-A0A847GAG8-F1
#
_cell.length_a   1.000
_cell.length_b   1.000
_cell.length_c   1.000
_cell.angle_alpha   90.00
_cell.angle_beta   90.00
_cell.angle_gamma   90.00
#
_symmetry.space_group_name_H-M   'P 1'
#
loop_
_entity.id
_entity.type
_entity.pdbx_description
1 polymer ?
#
loop_
_entity_poly.entity_id
_entity_poly.type
_entity_poly.pdbx_seq_one_letter_code
_entity_poly.pdbx_strand_id
1 'polypeptide(L)'
;MTANPFLGVLFHAIGGLAAGTFYLPFKRVRGWSWESYWLVGGVFSWIVAPLAGALLLNPDFRAVFAGVPFRSIALTYFFGVLWGVGGLTFGLSMRYLGMSLGYAVTLGFCAVFGTLIPPLFHG
;
A
#
# COMPACT_ATOMS: atom_id res chain seq x y z
N MET A 1 -26.74 8.41 0.92
CA MET A 1 -25.89 8.34 2.13
C MET A 1 -25.53 9.76 2.52
N THR A 2 -25.81 10.19 3.75
CA THR A 2 -25.41 11.52 4.25
C THR A 2 -23.91 11.52 4.54
N ALA A 3 -23.17 12.48 4.01
CA ALA A 3 -21.74 12.60 4.30
C ALA A 3 -21.56 12.98 5.78
N ASN A 4 -20.71 12.24 6.50
CA ASN A 4 -20.29 12.58 7.87
C ASN A 4 -18.81 12.99 7.85
N PRO A 5 -18.51 14.30 7.77
CA PRO A 5 -17.15 14.81 7.68
C PRO A 5 -16.27 14.40 8.86
N PHE A 6 -16.84 14.30 10.06
CA PHE A 6 -16.10 13.92 11.26
C PHE A 6 -15.59 12.47 11.18
N LEU A 7 -16.46 11.53 10.80
CA LEU A 7 -16.06 10.14 10.57
C LEU A 7 -15.04 10.04 9.43
N GLY A 8 -15.21 10.81 8.36
CA GLY A 8 -14.25 10.86 7.26
C GLY A 8 -12.85 11.28 7.72
N VAL A 9 -12.75 12.38 8.48
CA VAL A 9 -11.49 12.86 9.06
C VAL A 9 -10.89 11.84 10.02
N LEU A 10 -11.72 11.20 10.86
CA LEU A 10 -11.27 10.18 11.80
C LEU A 10 -10.67 8.97 11.09
N PHE A 11 -11.36 8.41 10.10
CA PHE A 11 -10.84 7.29 9.32
C PHE A 11 -9.57 7.66 8.53
N HIS A 12 -9.51 8.90 8.02
CA HIS A 12 -8.32 9.39 7.36
C HIS A 12 -7.12 9.50 8.31
N ALA A 13 -7.34 10.01 9.53
CA ALA A 13 -6.31 10.09 10.56
C ALA A 13 -5.79 8.70 10.99
N ILE A 14 -6.70 7.72 11.17
CA ILE A 14 -6.32 6.34 11.49
C ILE A 14 -5.51 5.72 10.34
N GLY A 15 -5.95 5.91 9.10
CA GLY A 15 -5.22 5.44 7.92
C GLY A 15 -3.84 6.07 7.80
N GLY A 16 -3.73 7.39 8.02
CA GLY A 16 -2.46 8.11 8.02
C GLY A 16 -1.50 7.62 9.11
N LEU A 17 -1.99 7.39 10.32
CA LEU A 17 -1.21 6.82 11.42
C LEU A 17 -0.70 5.41 11.07
N ALA A 18 -1.56 4.54 10.53
CA ALA A 18 -1.18 3.20 10.11
C ALA A 18 -0.11 3.24 9.00
N ALA A 19 -0.27 4.10 7.99
CA ALA A 19 0.68 4.26 6.89
C ALA A 19 2.03 4.84 7.36
N GLY A 20 2.02 5.81 8.27
CA GLY A 20 3.24 6.42 8.81
C GLY A 20 4.01 5.50 9.75
N THR A 21 3.32 4.61 10.47
CA THR A 21 3.94 3.70 11.44
C THR A 21 4.31 2.34 10.86
N PHE A 22 3.84 1.98 9.66
CA PHE A 22 4.09 0.69 9.02
C PHE A 22 5.57 0.27 9.01
N TYR A 23 6.50 1.20 8.75
CA TYR A 23 7.94 0.89 8.72
C TYR A 23 8.62 0.87 10.10
N LEU A 24 7.99 1.41 11.13
CA LEU A 24 8.60 1.57 12.45
C LEU A 24 8.92 0.22 13.14
N PRO A 25 8.05 -0.81 13.10
CA PRO A 25 8.35 -2.12 13.67
C PRO A 25 9.58 -2.80 13.06
N PHE A 26 9.88 -2.58 11.76
CA PHE A 26 11.03 -3.20 11.10
C PHE A 26 12.37 -2.80 11.74
N LYS A 27 12.45 -1.62 12.38
CA LYS A 27 13.64 -1.21 13.16
C LYS A 27 13.94 -2.14 14.35
N ARG A 28 12.95 -2.88 14.84
CA ARG A 28 13.11 -3.81 15.97
C ARG A 28 13.48 -5.22 15.54
N VAL A 29 13.41 -5.53 14.25
CA VAL A 29 13.82 -6.84 13.71
C VAL A 29 15.35 -6.90 13.68
N ARG A 30 15.94 -7.82 14.45
CA ARG A 30 17.39 -8.03 14.53
C ARG A 30 17.74 -9.44 14.06
N GLY A 31 18.92 -9.60 13.46
CA GLY A 31 19.43 -10.91 13.01
C GLY A 31 18.85 -11.42 11.68
N TRP A 32 18.03 -10.62 10.99
CA TRP A 32 17.50 -10.94 9.67
C TRP A 32 18.07 -9.97 8.63
N SER A 33 18.27 -10.46 7.41
CA SER A 33 18.52 -9.57 6.28
C SER A 33 17.28 -8.70 6.02
N TRP A 34 17.49 -7.51 5.47
CA TRP A 34 16.40 -6.58 5.14
C TRP A 34 15.41 -7.23 4.17
N GLU A 35 15.95 -7.92 3.17
CA GLU A 35 15.21 -8.64 2.14
C GLU A 35 14.29 -9.68 2.76
N SER A 36 14.81 -10.48 3.72
CA SER A 36 14.04 -11.54 4.38
C SER A 36 12.87 -10.98 5.18
N TYR A 37 13.10 -10.01 6.08
CA TYR A 37 12.01 -9.52 6.92
C TYR A 37 11.00 -8.68 6.12
N TRP A 38 11.45 -7.97 5.09
CA TRP A 38 10.59 -7.17 4.24
C TRP A 38 9.69 -8.06 3.40
N LEU A 39 10.23 -9.16 2.84
CA LEU A 39 9.44 -10.15 2.10
C LEU A 39 8.42 -10.85 2.99
N VAL A 40 8.82 -11.28 4.19
CA VAL A 40 7.88 -11.92 5.14
C VAL A 40 6.77 -10.94 5.55
N GLY A 41 7.13 -9.70 5.86
CA GLY A 41 6.15 -8.63 6.14
C GLY A 41 5.20 -8.39 4.97
N GLY A 42 5.73 -8.31 3.75
CA GLY A 42 4.95 -8.15 2.53
C GLY A 42 3.99 -9.30 2.26
N VAL A 43 4.45 -10.55 2.37
CA VAL A 43 3.60 -11.75 2.22
C VAL A 43 2.46 -11.73 3.24
N PHE A 44 2.76 -11.41 4.51
CA PHE A 44 1.73 -11.32 5.52
C PHE A 44 0.72 -10.19 5.21
N SER A 45 1.20 -8.98 4.90
CA SER A 45 0.34 -7.81 4.67
C SER A 45 -0.46 -7.86 3.37
N TRP A 46 0.06 -8.51 2.32
CA TRP A 46 -0.53 -8.47 0.98
C TRP A 46 -1.24 -9.75 0.56
N ILE A 47 -0.94 -10.88 1.22
CA ILE A 47 -1.55 -12.17 0.91
C ILE A 47 -2.35 -12.67 2.12
N VAL A 48 -1.70 -12.85 3.27
CA VAL A 48 -2.33 -13.49 4.43
C VAL A 48 -3.46 -12.63 5.02
N ALA A 49 -3.18 -11.37 5.34
CA ALA A 49 -4.15 -10.48 5.97
C ALA A 49 -5.37 -10.19 5.07
N PRO A 50 -5.22 -9.90 3.77
CA PRO A 50 -6.36 -9.71 2.88
C PRO A 50 -7.20 -10.98 2.69
N LEU A 51 -6.57 -12.15 2.58
CA LEU A 51 -7.29 -13.43 2.47
C LEU A 51 -8.05 -13.75 3.76
N ALA A 52 -7.42 -13.56 4.92
CA ALA A 52 -8.09 -13.73 6.20
C ALA A 52 -9.29 -12.78 6.34
N GLY A 53 -9.11 -11.50 5.99
CA GLY A 53 -10.19 -10.53 5.97
C GLY A 53 -11.33 -10.91 5.01
N ALA A 54 -11.00 -11.35 3.80
CA ALA A 54 -12.00 -11.80 2.83
C ALA A 54 -12.81 -12.99 3.36
N LEU A 55 -12.15 -13.99 3.95
CA LEU A 55 -12.79 -15.17 4.54
C LEU A 55 -13.68 -14.82 5.74
N LEU A 56 -13.24 -13.88 6.59
CA LEU A 56 -13.99 -13.47 7.79
C LEU A 56 -15.20 -12.59 7.46
N LEU A 57 -15.07 -11.70 6.47
CA LEU A 57 -16.09 -10.71 6.12
C LEU A 57 -17.08 -11.24 5.08
N ASN A 58 -16.66 -12.17 4.23
CA ASN A 58 -17.49 -12.70 3.15
C ASN A 58 -17.30 -14.22 2.98
N PRO A 59 -18.25 -15.04 3.46
CA PRO A 59 -18.19 -16.49 3.32
C PRO A 59 -18.10 -16.97 1.86
N ASP A 60 -18.60 -16.17 0.91
CA ASP A 60 -18.75 -16.53 -0.49
C ASP A 60 -17.82 -15.72 -1.42
N PHE A 61 -16.69 -15.24 -0.89
CA PHE A 61 -15.75 -14.42 -1.65
C PHE A 61 -15.27 -15.09 -2.96
N ARG A 62 -15.28 -16.43 -3.04
CA ARG A 62 -14.93 -17.20 -4.24
C ARG A 62 -15.89 -16.93 -5.40
N ALA A 63 -17.19 -16.82 -5.13
CA ALA A 63 -18.19 -16.50 -6.15
C ALA A 63 -17.95 -15.09 -6.71
N VAL A 64 -17.52 -14.15 -5.86
CA VAL A 64 -17.14 -12.78 -6.28
C VAL A 64 -15.99 -12.83 -7.27
N PHE A 65 -14.94 -13.60 -7.00
CA PHE A 65 -13.80 -13.75 -7.92
C PHE A 65 -14.17 -14.41 -9.25
N ALA A 66 -15.07 -15.39 -9.24
CA ALA A 66 -15.51 -16.08 -10.45
C ALA A 66 -16.29 -15.17 -11.42
N GLY A 67 -16.95 -14.13 -10.91
CA GLY A 67 -17.68 -13.15 -11.72
C GLY A 67 -16.82 -12.01 -12.29
N VAL A 68 -15.53 -11.92 -11.97
CA VAL A 68 -14.69 -10.79 -12.38
C VAL A 68 -14.25 -10.94 -13.84
N PRO A 69 -14.46 -9.92 -14.70
CA PRO A 69 -13.95 -9.94 -16.06
C PRO A 69 -12.43 -10.07 -16.12
N PHE A 70 -11.92 -10.88 -17.06
CA PHE A 70 -10.48 -11.10 -17.23
C PHE A 70 -9.69 -9.80 -17.39
N ARG A 71 -10.22 -8.81 -18.12
CA ARG A 71 -9.57 -7.51 -18.30
C ARG A 71 -9.33 -6.79 -16.97
N SER A 72 -10.29 -6.86 -16.05
CA SER A 72 -10.15 -6.26 -14.72
C SER A 72 -9.05 -6.96 -13.93
N ILE A 73 -9.03 -8.31 -13.95
CA ILE A 73 -7.97 -9.10 -13.31
C ILE A 73 -6.60 -8.73 -13.88
N ALA A 74 -6.48 -8.66 -15.20
CA ALA A 74 -5.23 -8.34 -15.88
C ALA A 74 -4.71 -6.94 -15.51
N LEU A 75 -5.59 -5.93 -15.49
CA LEU A 75 -5.23 -4.57 -15.08
C LEU A 75 -4.87 -4.50 -13.59
N THR A 76 -5.64 -5.15 -12.70
CA THR A 76 -5.33 -5.20 -11.27
C THR A 76 -3.98 -5.86 -11.03
N TYR A 77 -3.67 -6.95 -11.74
CA TYR A 77 -2.36 -7.59 -11.67
C TYR A 77 -1.25 -6.67 -12.18
N PHE A 78 -1.43 -6.05 -13.35
CA PHE A 78 -0.46 -5.14 -13.95
C PHE A 78 -0.14 -3.95 -13.03
N PHE A 79 -1.16 -3.25 -12.53
CA PHE A 79 -0.97 -2.15 -11.58
C PHE A 79 -0.42 -2.64 -10.24
N GLY A 80 -0.78 -3.86 -9.81
CA GLY A 80 -0.20 -4.51 -8.64
C GLY A 80 1.31 -4.74 -8.76
N VAL A 81 1.77 -5.18 -9.94
CA VAL A 81 3.22 -5.32 -10.23
C VAL A 81 3.92 -3.97 -10.17
N LEU A 82 3.36 -2.94 -10.84
CA LEU A 82 3.92 -1.59 -10.78
C LEU A 82 3.99 -1.04 -9.35
N TRP A 83 2.92 -1.24 -8.58
CA TRP A 83 2.87 -0.86 -7.18
C TRP A 83 3.91 -1.62 -6.34
N GLY A 84 4.10 -2.93 -6.59
CA GLY A 84 5.12 -3.74 -5.91
C GLY A 84 6.54 -3.24 -6.18
N VAL A 85 6.85 -2.86 -7.43
CA VAL A 85 8.13 -2.23 -7.78
C VAL A 85 8.31 -0.89 -7.04
N GLY A 86 7.24 -0.09 -6.97
CA GLY A 86 7.23 1.15 -6.17
C GLY A 86 7.44 0.89 -4.68
N GLY A 87 6.81 -0.13 -4.11
CA GLY A 87 6.94 -0.51 -2.70
C GLY A 87 8.35 -1.02 -2.34
N LEU A 88 8.98 -1.78 -3.24
CA LEU A 88 10.37 -2.23 -3.11
C LEU A 88 11.33 -1.04 -3.10
N THR A 89 11.22 -0.14 -4.08
CA THR A 89 12.09 1.03 -4.20
C THR A 89 11.86 2.03 -3.06
N PHE A 90 10.63 2.17 -2.58
CA PHE A 90 10.31 2.89 -1.34
C PHE A 90 11.00 2.28 -0.12
N GLY A 91 10.94 0.95 0.04
CA GLY A 91 11.61 0.29 1.15
C GLY A 91 13.13 0.45 1.12
N LEU A 92 13.74 0.39 -0.07
CA LEU A 92 15.15 0.67 -0.27
C LEU A 92 15.49 2.12 0.06
N SER A 93 14.66 3.09 -0.31
CA SER A 93 14.91 4.50 0.04
C SER A 93 14.90 4.70 1.56
N MET A 94 13.99 4.06 2.29
CA MET A 94 14.00 4.08 3.76
C MET A 94 15.25 3.41 4.35
N ARG A 95 15.74 2.34 3.72
CA ARG A 95 16.97 1.63 4.15
C ARG A 95 18.22 2.48 3.99
N TYR A 96 18.36 3.18 2.87
CA TYR A 96 19.58 3.93 2.55
C TYR A 96 19.56 5.39 3.02
N LEU A 97 18.42 6.07 2.96
CA LEU A 97 18.28 7.49 3.33
C LEU A 97 17.78 7.68 4.77
N GLY A 98 17.30 6.61 5.40
CA GLY A 98 16.59 6.69 6.68
C GLY A 98 15.16 7.19 6.54
N MET A 99 14.36 7.02 7.59
CA MET A 99 12.92 7.30 7.53
C MET A 99 12.61 8.78 7.28
N SER A 100 13.34 9.73 7.87
CA SER A 100 13.01 11.16 7.70
C SER A 100 13.20 11.62 6.25
N LEU A 101 14.40 11.46 5.70
CA LEU A 101 14.72 11.92 4.34
C LEU A 101 14.02 11.05 3.29
N GLY A 102 13.98 9.72 3.50
CA GLY A 102 13.31 8.80 2.59
C GLY A 102 11.84 9.14 2.38
N TYR A 103 11.09 9.40 3.46
CA TYR A 103 9.68 9.80 3.35
C TYR A 103 9.54 11.16 2.69
N ALA A 104 10.34 12.16 3.08
CA ALA A 104 10.26 13.50 2.50
C ALA A 104 10.48 13.49 0.98
N VAL A 105 11.52 12.80 0.50
CA VAL A 105 11.84 12.71 -0.92
C VAL A 105 10.78 11.93 -1.67
N THR A 106 10.41 10.74 -1.18
CA THR A 106 9.50 9.87 -1.92
C THR A 106 8.08 10.43 -1.97
N LEU A 107 7.57 10.95 -0.85
CA LEU A 107 6.27 11.61 -0.83
C LEU A 107 6.27 12.93 -1.59
N GLY A 108 7.40 13.65 -1.61
CA GLY A 108 7.58 14.85 -2.45
C GLY A 108 7.43 14.53 -3.93
N PHE A 109 8.09 13.47 -4.42
CA PHE A 109 7.88 12.99 -5.80
C PHE A 109 6.43 12.59 -6.06
N CYS A 110 5.80 11.84 -5.15
CA CYS A 110 4.38 11.49 -5.27
C CYS A 110 3.48 12.73 -5.34
N ALA A 111 3.75 13.76 -4.55
CA ALA A 111 2.98 15.00 -4.56
C ALA A 111 3.16 15.76 -5.87
N VAL A 112 4.39 15.90 -6.36
CA VAL A 112 4.69 16.58 -7.63
C VAL A 112 4.02 15.85 -8.81
N PHE A 113 4.29 14.56 -8.97
CA PHE A 113 3.72 13.79 -10.08
C PHE A 113 2.20 13.64 -9.95
N GLY A 114 1.69 13.39 -8.75
CA GLY A 114 0.25 13.27 -8.49
C GLY A 114 -0.51 14.57 -8.74
N THR A 115 0.14 15.73 -8.60
CA THR A 115 -0.48 17.04 -8.87
C THR A 115 -0.34 17.42 -10.35
N LEU A 116 0.80 17.17 -10.97
CA LEU A 116 1.11 17.65 -12.33
C LEU A 116 0.61 16.73 -13.45
N ILE A 117 0.64 15.41 -13.26
CA ILE A 117 0.26 14.47 -14.33
C ILE A 117 -1.22 14.59 -14.71
N PRO A 118 -2.19 14.66 -13.77
CA PRO A 118 -3.61 14.74 -14.14
C PRO A 118 -3.96 15.94 -15.03
N PRO A 119 -3.58 17.20 -14.71
CA PRO A 119 -3.84 18.32 -15.60
C PRO A 119 -3.08 18.20 -16.92
N LEU A 120 -1.82 17.74 -16.94
CA LEU A 120 -1.09 17.51 -18.20
C LEU A 120 -1.76 16.49 -19.12
N PHE A 121 -2.46 15.50 -18.57
CA PHE A 121 -3.18 14.49 -19.34
C PHE A 121 -4.59 14.95 -19.75
N HIS A 122 -5.24 15.79 -18.93
CA HIS A 122 -6.61 16.27 -19.18
C HIS A 122 -6.70 17.63 -19.88
N GLY A 123 -5.59 18.38 -20.00
CA GLY A 123 -5.55 19.75 -20.55
C GLY A 123 -5.59 20.81 -19.46
#